data_AF-A0A5N6JJP8-F1
#
_entry.id   AF-A0A5N6JJP8-F1
#
_cell.length_a   1.000
_cell.length_b   1.000
_cell.length_c   1.000
_cell.angle_alpha   90.00
_cell.angle_beta   90.00
_cell.angle_gamma   90.00
#
_symmetry.space_group_name_H-M   'P 1'
#
loop_
_entity.id
_entity.type
_entity.pdbx_description
1 polymer ?
#
loop_
_entity_poly.entity_id
_entity_poly.type
_entity_poly.pdbx_seq_one_letter_code
_entity_poly.pdbx_strand_id
1 'polypeptide(L)'
;MQLPVSLGLLTVLISSVTARYYDWGEYHPKAYCTAHVYYCGKTLLTVGNYRDQIKDVLHSEGYPLDDWHINNVLLYCRKGTSDELGFERMPKYQCYDGGDGKSDYVDDVGPVSSPYSLTFGLAALKMWQ
;
A
#
# COMPACT_ATOMS: atom_id res chain seq x y z
N MET A 1 -13.73 -66.30 26.06
CA MET A 1 -14.49 -65.08 25.69
C MET A 1 -13.52 -63.91 25.93
N GLN A 2 -12.71 -63.41 24.97
CA GLN A 2 -13.03 -62.46 23.85
C GLN A 2 -14.15 -61.48 24.23
N LEU A 3 -14.05 -60.14 24.22
CA LEU A 3 -13.09 -59.13 23.70
C LEU A 3 -13.29 -57.80 24.50
N PRO A 4 -12.41 -56.79 24.34
CA PRO A 4 -12.31 -55.57 25.15
C PRO A 4 -13.21 -54.44 24.61
N VAL A 5 -13.63 -53.52 25.49
CA VAL A 5 -14.35 -52.30 25.09
C VAL A 5 -13.67 -51.07 25.66
N SER A 6 -12.81 -50.49 24.81
CA SER A 6 -12.74 -49.05 24.54
C SER A 6 -12.62 -48.09 25.74
N LEU A 7 -11.38 -47.82 26.13
CA LEU A 7 -10.94 -46.57 26.78
C LEU A 7 -10.92 -45.37 25.79
N GLY A 8 -11.80 -45.36 24.79
CA GLY A 8 -11.75 -44.44 23.64
C GLY A 8 -12.79 -43.32 23.65
N LEU A 9 -13.48 -43.05 24.77
CA LEU A 9 -14.64 -42.15 24.77
C LEU A 9 -14.59 -40.98 25.78
N LEU A 10 -13.41 -40.62 26.31
CA LEU A 10 -13.27 -39.47 27.22
C LEU A 10 -12.48 -38.28 26.65
N THR A 11 -12.01 -38.34 25.40
CA THR A 11 -11.24 -37.25 24.77
C THR A 11 -12.06 -36.33 23.87
N VAL A 12 -13.37 -36.54 23.67
CA VAL A 12 -14.16 -35.80 22.66
C VAL A 12 -14.91 -34.58 23.24
N LEU A 13 -14.86 -34.31 24.56
CA LEU A 13 -15.61 -33.19 25.16
C LEU A 13 -14.78 -31.98 25.59
N ILE A 14 -13.48 -31.94 25.31
CA ILE A 14 -12.65 -30.74 25.59
C ILE A 14 -12.38 -29.92 24.31
N SER A 15 -12.70 -30.42 23.14
CA SER A 15 -12.31 -29.78 21.87
C SER A 15 -13.30 -28.74 21.33
N SER A 16 -14.53 -28.63 21.85
CA SER A 16 -15.51 -27.68 21.29
C SER A 16 -15.35 -26.24 21.78
N VAL A 17 -14.79 -26.01 22.97
CA VAL A 17 -14.55 -24.66 23.49
C VAL A 17 -13.26 -24.07 22.91
N THR A 18 -12.22 -24.89 22.71
CA THR A 18 -10.95 -24.45 22.11
C THR A 18 -11.00 -24.33 20.59
N ALA A 19 -11.88 -25.08 19.91
CA ALA A 19 -12.10 -24.90 18.46
C ALA A 19 -12.79 -23.57 18.11
N ARG A 20 -13.49 -22.93 19.05
CA ARG A 20 -14.05 -21.57 18.86
C ARG A 20 -13.09 -20.45 19.23
N TYR A 21 -11.96 -20.75 19.87
CA TYR A 21 -11.05 -19.73 20.37
C TYR A 21 -9.93 -19.36 19.37
N TYR A 22 -9.74 -20.16 18.31
CA TYR A 22 -8.74 -19.90 17.26
C TYR A 22 -9.34 -19.74 15.87
N ASP A 23 -10.62 -19.39 15.75
CA ASP A 23 -11.23 -18.91 14.51
C ASP A 23 -11.02 -17.39 14.37
N TRP A 24 -9.75 -16.96 14.43
CA TRP A 24 -9.35 -15.66 13.91
C TRP A 24 -8.98 -15.95 12.48
N GLY A 25 -9.95 -15.67 11.60
CA GLY A 25 -10.00 -16.11 10.21
C GLY A 25 -8.64 -16.16 9.55
N GLU A 26 -8.44 -17.25 8.81
CA GLU A 26 -7.34 -17.48 7.89
C GLU A 26 -6.81 -16.15 7.35
N TYR A 27 -5.75 -15.66 8.01
CA TYR A 27 -5.06 -14.45 7.64
C TYR A 27 -4.32 -14.81 6.37
N HIS A 28 -5.04 -14.76 5.25
CA HIS A 28 -4.42 -14.63 3.95
C HIS A 28 -3.46 -13.47 4.10
N PRO A 29 -2.13 -13.68 4.01
CA PRO A 29 -1.23 -12.57 4.07
C PRO A 29 -1.53 -11.74 2.84
N LYS A 30 -2.36 -10.69 2.97
CA LYS A 30 -2.21 -9.53 2.09
C LYS A 30 -0.72 -9.26 2.10
N ALA A 31 -0.09 -9.05 0.96
CA ALA A 31 1.26 -8.51 1.01
C ALA A 31 1.13 -7.18 1.74
N TYR A 32 1.62 -7.16 2.98
CA TYR A 32 1.49 -6.02 3.86
C TYR A 32 2.61 -5.07 3.51
N CYS A 33 2.29 -3.78 3.48
CA CYS A 33 3.30 -2.74 3.47
C CYS A 33 4.29 -2.96 4.64
N THR A 34 5.54 -2.57 4.41
CA THR A 34 6.57 -2.67 5.44
C THR A 34 6.34 -1.58 6.47
N ALA A 35 6.27 -1.96 7.74
CA ALA A 35 6.08 -1.01 8.83
C ALA A 35 7.16 0.08 8.82
N HIS A 36 6.76 1.31 9.12
CA HIS A 36 7.63 2.49 9.15
C HIS A 36 8.23 2.91 7.80
N VAL A 37 7.67 2.41 6.70
CA VAL A 37 8.05 2.81 5.34
C VAL A 37 6.95 3.68 4.74
N TYR A 38 7.38 4.72 4.03
CA TYR A 38 6.47 5.55 3.24
C TYR A 38 6.31 4.97 1.84
N TYR A 39 5.08 5.00 1.34
CA TYR A 39 4.76 4.50 0.01
C TYR A 39 3.91 5.53 -0.75
N CYS A 40 4.21 5.69 -2.03
CA CYS A 40 3.26 6.23 -2.98
C CYS A 40 2.08 5.27 -3.08
N GLY A 41 0.88 5.81 -3.28
CA GLY A 41 -0.30 4.97 -3.49
C GLY A 41 -0.12 3.99 -4.65
N LYS A 42 0.53 4.37 -5.75
CA LYS A 42 0.86 3.45 -6.86
C LYS A 42 1.72 2.27 -6.42
N THR A 43 2.68 2.48 -5.53
CA THR A 43 3.58 1.45 -5.02
C THR A 43 2.82 0.52 -4.06
N LEU A 44 1.93 1.06 -3.22
CA LEU A 44 1.06 0.21 -2.40
C LEU A 44 0.13 -0.67 -3.24
N LEU A 45 -0.37 -0.15 -4.36
CA LEU A 45 -1.23 -0.93 -5.27
C LEU A 45 -0.48 -2.09 -5.94
N THR A 46 0.84 -2.03 -6.09
CA THR A 46 1.64 -3.19 -6.55
C THR A 46 1.92 -4.17 -5.41
N VAL A 47 2.04 -3.68 -4.17
CA VAL A 47 2.22 -4.51 -2.98
C VAL A 47 0.94 -5.32 -2.71
N GLY A 48 -0.25 -4.73 -2.76
CA GLY A 48 -1.48 -5.47 -2.46
C GLY A 48 -2.78 -4.70 -2.64
N ASN A 49 -3.87 -5.25 -2.10
CA ASN A 49 -5.20 -4.64 -2.21
C ASN A 49 -5.39 -3.51 -1.18
N TYR A 50 -4.79 -2.36 -1.48
CA TYR A 50 -4.83 -1.13 -0.67
C TYR A 50 -5.79 -0.07 -1.21
N ARG A 51 -6.41 -0.28 -2.37
CA ARG A 51 -7.15 0.78 -3.08
C ARG A 51 -8.27 1.41 -2.25
N ASP A 52 -9.02 0.61 -1.51
CA ASP A 52 -10.12 1.11 -0.68
C ASP A 52 -9.60 1.87 0.54
N GLN A 53 -8.56 1.35 1.23
CA GLN A 53 -7.92 2.08 2.34
C GLN A 53 -7.34 3.43 1.87
N ILE A 54 -6.72 3.47 0.68
CA ILE A 54 -6.21 4.72 0.10
C ILE A 54 -7.36 5.72 -0.12
N LYS A 55 -8.51 5.27 -0.65
CA LYS A 55 -9.67 6.13 -0.85
C LYS A 55 -10.23 6.64 0.47
N ASP A 56 -10.31 5.79 1.50
CA ASP A 56 -10.79 6.18 2.82
C ASP A 56 -9.92 7.29 3.42
N VAL A 57 -8.59 7.12 3.32
CA VAL A 57 -7.61 8.13 3.77
C VAL A 57 -7.73 9.44 2.97
N LEU A 58 -7.84 9.37 1.64
CA LEU A 58 -8.00 10.57 0.81
C LEU A 58 -9.32 11.30 1.12
N HIS A 59 -10.40 10.54 1.29
CA HIS A 59 -11.71 11.09 1.62
C HIS A 59 -11.72 11.76 2.99
N SER A 60 -11.07 11.17 4.01
CA SER A 60 -10.96 11.79 5.34
C SER A 60 -10.18 13.10 5.34
N GLU A 61 -9.21 13.22 4.44
CA GLU A 61 -8.38 14.43 4.26
C GLU A 61 -8.98 15.43 3.25
N GLY A 62 -10.14 15.12 2.66
CA GLY A 62 -10.83 16.01 1.73
C GLY A 62 -10.21 16.09 0.33
N TYR A 63 -9.39 15.11 -0.06
CA TYR A 63 -8.82 15.05 -1.41
C TYR A 63 -9.75 14.30 -2.39
N PRO A 64 -9.68 14.65 -3.70
CA PRO A 64 -10.35 13.88 -4.73
C PRO A 64 -9.91 12.41 -4.78
N LEU A 65 -10.80 11.55 -5.26
CA LEU A 65 -10.59 10.10 -5.36
C LEU A 65 -10.28 9.65 -6.80
N ASP A 66 -9.81 10.56 -7.65
CA ASP A 66 -9.36 10.22 -8.99
C ASP A 66 -8.02 9.47 -8.98
N ASP A 67 -7.69 8.87 -10.12
CA ASP A 67 -6.49 8.05 -10.26
C ASP A 67 -5.20 8.82 -9.98
N TRP A 68 -5.14 10.13 -10.24
CA TRP A 68 -3.93 10.89 -9.96
C TRP A 68 -3.68 10.97 -8.46
N HIS A 69 -4.70 11.31 -7.67
CA HIS A 69 -4.59 11.38 -6.21
C HIS A 69 -4.31 10.00 -5.59
N ILE A 70 -5.02 8.97 -6.06
CA ILE A 70 -4.80 7.59 -5.59
C ILE A 70 -3.38 7.11 -5.87
N ASN A 71 -2.82 7.41 -7.04
CA ASN A 71 -1.49 6.94 -7.40
C ASN A 71 -0.35 7.75 -6.78
N ASN A 72 -0.58 9.04 -6.50
CA ASN A 72 0.49 9.96 -6.11
C ASN A 72 0.50 10.34 -4.62
N VAL A 73 -0.54 10.03 -3.85
CA VAL A 73 -0.51 10.28 -2.39
C VAL A 73 0.64 9.54 -1.72
N LEU A 74 1.33 10.23 -0.81
CA LEU A 74 2.35 9.63 0.07
C LEU A 74 1.68 9.18 1.37
N LEU A 75 1.88 7.91 1.71
CA LEU A 75 1.23 7.25 2.84
C LEU A 75 2.27 6.59 3.73
N TYR A 76 2.05 6.64 5.04
CA TYR A 76 2.89 6.00 6.05
C TYR A 76 2.30 4.65 6.48
N CYS A 77 3.08 3.58 6.35
CA CYS A 77 2.65 2.24 6.78
C CYS A 77 2.84 2.06 8.29
N ARG A 78 1.73 1.98 9.05
CA ARG A 78 1.74 1.83 10.51
C ARG A 78 1.81 0.37 10.96
N LYS A 79 1.28 -0.57 10.16
CA LYS A 79 1.19 -2.04 10.37
C LYS A 79 0.73 -2.48 11.77
N GLY A 80 -0.38 -3.22 11.84
CA GLY A 80 -0.89 -3.79 13.10
C GLY A 80 -1.88 -2.88 13.86
N THR A 81 -2.37 -1.84 13.20
CA THR A 81 -3.47 -0.97 13.63
C THR A 81 -4.68 -1.18 12.73
N SER A 82 -5.89 -0.81 13.17
CA SER A 82 -7.09 -0.77 12.30
C SER A 82 -6.89 0.15 11.09
N ASP A 83 -6.12 1.22 11.29
CA ASP A 83 -5.74 2.19 10.27
C ASP A 83 -4.32 1.91 9.80
N GLU A 84 -4.14 0.89 8.95
CA GLU A 84 -2.82 0.41 8.52
C GLU A 84 -2.02 1.48 7.74
N LEU A 85 -2.74 2.42 7.11
CA LEU A 85 -2.19 3.54 6.36
C LEU A 85 -2.49 4.87 7.06
N GLY A 86 -1.45 5.67 7.27
CA GLY A 86 -1.58 7.07 7.63
C GLY A 86 -1.38 7.98 6.42
N PHE A 87 -2.17 9.04 6.32
CA PHE A 87 -1.87 10.14 5.40
C PHE A 87 -0.57 10.82 5.82
N GLU A 88 0.37 10.99 4.88
CA GLU A 88 1.54 11.84 5.08
C GLU A 88 1.33 13.17 4.35
N ARG A 89 1.26 13.15 3.01
CA ARG A 89 0.94 14.34 2.19
C ARG A 89 0.61 14.02 0.74
N MET A 90 0.05 15.01 0.05
CA MET A 90 -0.10 15.02 -1.41
C MET A 90 1.09 15.74 -2.06
N PRO A 91 1.74 15.18 -3.11
CA PRO A 91 2.76 15.87 -3.88
C PRO A 91 2.20 17.06 -4.66
N LYS A 92 3.05 18.05 -4.98
CA LYS A 92 2.69 19.07 -5.99
C LYS A 92 2.77 18.57 -7.42
N TYR A 93 3.71 17.65 -7.72
CA TYR A 93 3.90 17.14 -9.08
C TYR A 93 3.66 15.64 -9.17
N GLN A 94 4.46 14.85 -8.45
CA GLN A 94 4.38 13.40 -8.51
C GLN A 94 5.04 12.73 -7.31
N CYS A 95 4.72 11.45 -7.14
CA CYS A 95 5.37 10.57 -6.18
C CYS A 95 6.23 9.53 -6.90
N TYR A 96 7.39 9.20 -6.33
CA TYR A 96 8.37 8.29 -6.89
C TYR A 96 8.63 7.11 -5.96
N ASP A 97 8.75 5.94 -6.58
CA ASP A 97 9.16 4.71 -5.92
C ASP A 97 10.63 4.84 -5.47
N GLY A 98 10.87 4.68 -4.17
CA GLY A 98 12.20 4.73 -3.57
C GLY A 98 13.05 3.48 -3.86
N GLY A 99 12.43 2.43 -4.37
CA GLY A 99 12.99 1.11 -4.61
C GLY A 99 12.88 0.17 -3.41
N ASP A 100 13.34 -1.07 -3.60
CA ASP A 100 13.16 -2.16 -2.64
C ASP A 100 13.61 -1.81 -1.21
N GLY A 101 12.67 -1.91 -0.28
CA GLY A 101 12.89 -1.67 1.16
C GLY A 101 13.15 -0.21 1.53
N LYS A 102 13.01 0.73 0.58
CA LYS A 102 13.19 2.16 0.81
C LYS A 102 11.84 2.87 0.84
N SER A 103 11.84 4.02 1.49
CA SER A 103 10.68 4.90 1.47
C SER A 103 10.58 5.62 0.13
N ASP A 104 9.36 5.66 -0.37
CA ASP A 104 8.98 6.50 -1.49
C ASP A 104 9.07 7.97 -1.13
N TYR A 105 9.16 8.82 -2.14
CA TYR A 105 9.33 10.25 -1.95
C TYR A 105 8.54 11.04 -2.99
N VAL A 106 8.23 12.29 -2.64
CA VAL A 106 7.48 13.18 -3.52
C VAL A 106 8.37 14.26 -4.10
N ASP A 107 8.00 14.71 -5.29
CA ASP A 107 8.56 15.90 -5.93
C ASP A 107 7.59 17.06 -5.84
N ASP A 108 8.03 18.06 -5.08
CA ASP A 108 7.31 19.31 -4.83
C ASP A 108 7.93 20.50 -5.59
N VAL A 109 9.07 20.31 -6.26
CA VAL A 109 9.81 21.37 -6.97
C VAL A 109 9.47 21.34 -8.47
N GLY A 110 9.26 20.15 -9.02
CA GLY A 110 8.99 19.90 -10.42
C GLY A 110 10.27 19.64 -11.21
N PRO A 111 10.15 19.42 -12.53
CA PRO A 111 11.31 19.17 -13.38
C PRO A 111 12.30 20.35 -13.28
N VAL A 112 13.53 20.05 -12.89
CA VAL A 112 14.62 21.03 -13.00
C VAL A 112 14.82 21.30 -14.48
N SER A 113 14.39 22.49 -14.95
CA SER A 113 14.77 22.96 -16.27
C SER A 113 16.29 23.07 -16.28
N SER A 114 16.96 22.07 -16.85
CA SER A 114 18.42 22.08 -16.97
C SER A 114 18.83 23.33 -17.76
N PRO A 115 19.67 24.22 -17.19
CA PRO A 115 20.14 25.40 -17.92
C PRO A 115 21.01 25.06 -19.13
N TYR A 116 21.29 23.77 -19.39
CA TYR A 116 22.11 23.30 -20.51
C TYR A 116 21.31 22.82 -21.73
N SER A 117 19.97 22.88 -21.72
CA SER A 117 19.15 22.51 -22.88
C SER A 117 18.82 23.71 -23.78
N LEU A 118 19.85 24.47 -24.18
CA LEU A 118 19.75 25.57 -25.16
C LEU A 118 20.60 25.30 -26.41
N THR A 119 20.68 24.06 -26.88
CA THR A 119 21.35 23.71 -28.16
C THR A 119 20.41 23.20 -29.24
N PHE A 120 19.12 23.54 -29.19
CA PHE A 120 18.21 23.35 -30.33
C PHE A 120 17.31 24.58 -30.55
N GLY A 121 17.95 25.72 -30.83
CA GLY A 121 17.28 26.98 -31.13
C GLY A 121 17.70 27.66 -32.43
N LEU A 122 18.32 26.94 -33.37
CA LEU A 122 18.72 27.49 -34.68
C LEU A 122 18.27 26.65 -35.89
N ALA A 123 17.44 25.63 -35.69
CA ALA A 123 16.92 24.78 -36.77
C ALA A 123 15.41 24.95 -37.04
N ALA A 124 14.75 25.98 -36.49
CA ALA A 124 13.30 26.20 -36.64
C ALA A 124 12.92 27.56 -37.24
N LEU A 125 13.80 28.15 -38.08
CA LEU A 125 13.49 29.39 -38.81
C LEU A 125 13.51 29.20 -40.34
N LYS A 126 13.29 27.97 -40.82
CA LYS A 126 13.24 27.70 -42.28
C LYS A 126 12.18 26.70 -42.71
N MET A 127 10.96 26.84 -42.17
CA MET A 127 9.80 26.08 -42.67
C MET A 127 8.50 26.90 -42.80
N TRP A 128 8.53 28.23 -42.67
CA TRP A 128 7.42 29.07 -43.14
C TRP A 128 7.98 30.40 -43.68
N GLN A 129 7.66 30.64 -44.96
CA GLN A 129 7.99 31.78 -45.85
C GLN A 129 9.35 31.75 -46.55
#